data_AF-A0AAD4PN58-F1
#
_entry.id   AF-A0AAD4PN58-F1
#
_cell.length_a   1.000
_cell.length_b   1.000
_cell.length_c   1.000
_cell.angle_alpha   90.00
_cell.angle_beta   90.00
_cell.angle_gamma   90.00
#
_symmetry.space_group_name_H-M   'P 1'
#
loop_
_entity.id
_entity.type
_entity.pdbx_description
1 polymer ?
#
loop_
_entity_poly.entity_id
_entity_poly.type
_entity_poly.pdbx_seq_one_letter_code
_entity_poly.pdbx_strand_id
1 'polypeptide(L)'
;RTDSLGELRKLLRKQDDEQQQQEQRFNEEINKWTHDLEQMGINFVAFIEQCRPLGSHCSQRHVQRHLRSLRRSCNELRGRLDAVEIRYLGKISEDRILMPTLRAVRAVLQQYDTELKLINTEAYKLVEQ
;
A
#
# COMPACT_ATOMS: atom_id res chain seq x y z
N ARG A 1 -45.85 23.09 -11.93
CA ARG A 1 -45.48 21.78 -11.32
C ARG A 1 -44.25 21.13 -12.00
N THR A 2 -43.49 21.87 -12.80
CA THR A 2 -42.32 21.39 -13.58
C THR A 2 -40.97 21.67 -12.90
N ASP A 3 -40.93 22.54 -11.89
CA ASP A 3 -39.67 22.93 -11.23
C ASP A 3 -39.06 21.82 -10.35
N SER A 4 -39.89 20.95 -9.77
CA SER A 4 -39.43 19.87 -8.90
C SER A 4 -38.57 18.82 -9.60
N LEU A 5 -38.87 18.51 -10.88
CA LEU A 5 -38.05 17.58 -11.69
C LEU A 5 -36.71 18.20 -12.10
N GLY A 6 -36.68 19.53 -12.30
CA GLY A 6 -35.45 20.27 -12.61
C GLY A 6 -34.50 20.32 -11.42
N GLU A 7 -35.02 20.54 -10.22
CA GLU A 7 -34.24 20.49 -8.98
C GLU A 7 -33.73 19.07 -8.67
N LEU A 8 -34.56 18.04 -8.88
CA LEU A 8 -34.16 16.64 -8.67
C LEU A 8 -33.01 16.23 -9.61
N ARG A 9 -33.06 16.63 -10.88
CA ARG A 9 -31.95 16.40 -11.83
C ARG A 9 -30.67 17.15 -11.45
N LYS A 10 -30.78 18.37 -10.90
CA LYS A 10 -29.62 19.13 -10.41
C LYS A 10 -28.99 18.47 -9.19
N LEU A 11 -29.81 17.94 -8.28
CA LEU A 11 -29.33 17.19 -7.11
C LEU A 11 -28.63 15.89 -7.51
N LEU A 12 -29.23 15.13 -8.44
CA LEU A 12 -28.60 13.90 -8.97
C LEU A 12 -27.24 14.20 -9.62
N ARG A 13 -27.13 15.25 -10.44
CA ARG A 13 -25.84 15.65 -11.04
C ARG A 13 -24.80 16.02 -9.99
N LYS A 14 -25.18 16.79 -8.96
CA LYS A 14 -24.25 17.13 -7.87
C LYS A 14 -23.76 15.89 -7.13
N GLN A 15 -24.66 14.93 -6.89
CA GLN A 15 -24.31 13.67 -6.24
C GLN A 15 -23.35 12.84 -7.10
N ASP A 16 -23.59 12.76 -8.41
CA ASP A 16 -22.69 12.08 -9.35
C ASP A 16 -21.30 12.76 -9.41
N ASP A 17 -21.26 14.10 -9.48
CA ASP A 17 -20.01 14.87 -9.50
C ASP A 17 -19.21 14.70 -8.19
N GLU A 18 -19.88 14.71 -7.04
CA GLU A 18 -19.26 14.47 -5.74
C GLU A 18 -18.70 13.05 -5.64
N GLN A 19 -19.44 12.05 -6.11
CA GLN A 19 -18.99 10.66 -6.10
C GLN A 19 -17.75 10.48 -7.01
N GLN A 20 -17.74 11.06 -8.20
CA GLN A 20 -16.58 11.04 -9.09
C GLN A 20 -15.35 11.69 -8.46
N GLN A 21 -15.51 12.81 -7.74
CA GLN A 21 -14.40 13.43 -7.02
C GLN A 21 -13.86 12.55 -5.89
N GLN A 22 -14.73 11.85 -5.15
CA GLN A 22 -14.28 10.91 -4.12
C GLN A 22 -13.52 9.73 -4.72
N GLU A 23 -13.99 9.19 -5.85
CA GLU A 23 -13.31 8.12 -6.58
C GLU A 23 -11.93 8.56 -7.10
N GLN A 24 -11.81 9.77 -7.62
CA GLN A 24 -10.51 10.33 -8.04
C GLN A 24 -9.53 10.44 -6.87
N ARG A 25 -9.96 10.99 -5.73
CA ARG A 25 -9.11 11.11 -4.53
C ARG A 25 -8.72 9.76 -3.97
N PHE A 26 -9.64 8.79 -3.98
CA PHE A 26 -9.35 7.41 -3.60
C PHE A 26 -8.24 6.83 -4.49
N ASN A 27 -8.37 6.97 -5.82
CA ASN A 27 -7.37 6.48 -6.76
C ASN A 27 -6.01 7.16 -6.56
N GLU A 28 -5.97 8.46 -6.28
CA GLU A 28 -4.73 9.17 -5.96
C GLU A 28 -4.07 8.63 -4.68
N GLU A 29 -4.84 8.40 -3.62
CA GLU A 29 -4.34 7.84 -2.36
C GLU A 29 -3.81 6.41 -2.55
N ILE A 30 -4.52 5.57 -3.30
CA ILE A 30 -4.09 4.19 -3.62
C ILE A 30 -2.85 4.20 -4.52
N ASN A 31 -2.77 5.09 -5.50
CA ASN A 31 -1.60 5.20 -6.37
C ASN A 31 -0.36 5.64 -5.58
N LYS A 32 -0.51 6.61 -4.68
CA LYS A 32 0.57 7.02 -3.78
C LYS A 32 1.00 5.88 -2.86
N TRP A 33 0.03 5.17 -2.28
CA TRP A 33 0.31 4.00 -1.46
C TRP A 33 1.09 2.92 -2.24
N THR A 34 0.70 2.67 -3.50
CA THR A 34 1.36 1.69 -4.38
C THR A 34 2.78 2.11 -4.72
N HIS A 35 3.00 3.40 -5.00
CA HIS A 35 4.33 3.95 -5.23
C HIS A 35 5.23 3.80 -4.00
N ASP A 36 4.72 4.14 -2.81
CA ASP A 36 5.48 4.01 -1.55
C ASP A 36 5.89 2.54 -1.30
N LEU A 37 5.01 1.58 -1.63
CA LEU A 37 5.31 0.15 -1.57
C LEU A 37 6.40 -0.26 -2.57
N GLU A 38 6.31 0.18 -3.82
CA GLU A 38 7.31 -0.12 -4.86
C GLU A 38 8.70 0.41 -4.46
N GLN A 39 8.77 1.65 -3.94
CA GLN A 39 10.02 2.22 -3.44
C GLN A 39 10.61 1.41 -2.30
N MET A 40 9.79 0.88 -1.40
CA MET A 40 10.26 -0.01 -0.33
C MET A 40 10.84 -1.31 -0.91
N GLY A 41 10.21 -1.90 -1.93
CA GLY A 41 10.74 -3.07 -2.64
C GLY A 41 12.08 -2.81 -3.31
N ILE A 42 12.22 -1.69 -4.02
CA ILE A 42 13.47 -1.27 -4.67
C ILE A 42 14.59 -1.08 -3.64
N ASN A 43 14.31 -0.36 -2.55
CA ASN A 43 15.28 -0.14 -1.47
C ASN A 43 15.74 -1.45 -0.83
N PHE A 44 14.85 -2.43 -0.74
CA PHE A 44 15.19 -3.74 -0.21
C PHE A 44 16.09 -4.53 -1.16
N VAL A 45 15.78 -4.57 -2.46
CA VAL A 45 16.63 -5.24 -3.45
C VAL A 45 18.03 -4.61 -3.48
N ALA A 46 18.11 -3.29 -3.51
CA ALA A 46 19.39 -2.57 -3.46
C ALA A 46 20.22 -2.92 -2.21
N PHE A 47 19.56 -3.08 -1.06
CA PHE A 47 20.23 -3.52 0.17
C PHE A 47 20.80 -4.95 0.05
N ILE A 48 20.03 -5.88 -0.52
CA ILE A 48 20.48 -7.26 -0.73
C ILE A 48 21.66 -7.30 -1.71
N GLU A 49 21.61 -6.53 -2.80
CA GLU A 49 22.71 -6.43 -3.76
C GLU A 49 24.00 -5.88 -3.14
N GLN A 50 23.90 -5.00 -2.13
CA GLN A 50 25.07 -4.52 -1.39
C GLN A 50 25.65 -5.58 -0.44
N CYS A 51 24.81 -6.44 0.14
CA CYS A 51 25.25 -7.47 1.10
C CYS A 51 25.59 -8.82 0.49
N ARG A 52 25.22 -9.08 -0.77
CA ARG A 52 25.46 -10.35 -1.44
C ARG A 52 26.93 -10.62 -1.83
N PRO A 53 27.75 -9.64 -2.23
CA PRO A 53 29.12 -9.90 -2.65
C PRO A 53 29.99 -10.47 -1.52
N LEU A 54 30.86 -11.42 -1.88
CA LEU A 54 31.90 -11.96 -1.00
C LEU A 54 32.81 -10.85 -0.49
N GLY A 55 33.08 -10.81 0.82
CA GLY A 55 33.85 -9.74 1.45
C GLY A 55 33.08 -8.44 1.68
N SER A 56 31.76 -8.42 1.47
CA SER A 56 30.92 -7.29 1.91
C SER A 56 30.92 -7.19 3.44
N HIS A 57 31.01 -5.97 3.98
CA HIS A 57 30.99 -5.73 5.43
C HIS A 57 29.56 -5.76 6.03
N CYS A 58 28.65 -6.55 5.46
CA CYS A 58 27.30 -6.67 5.97
C CYS A 58 27.25 -7.54 7.24
N SER A 59 27.41 -6.88 8.39
CA SER A 59 27.22 -7.54 9.68
C SER A 59 25.76 -7.97 9.90
N GLN A 60 25.56 -9.04 10.67
CA GLN A 60 24.22 -9.50 11.09
C GLN A 60 23.37 -8.37 11.68
N ARG A 61 23.99 -7.52 12.50
CA ARG A 61 23.32 -6.40 13.16
C ARG A 61 22.81 -5.38 12.15
N HIS A 62 23.55 -5.15 11.07
CA HIS A 62 23.15 -4.24 10.00
C HIS A 62 21.96 -4.80 9.21
N VAL A 63 22.03 -6.07 8.79
CA VAL A 63 20.93 -6.78 8.12
C VAL A 63 19.66 -6.78 8.96
N GLN A 64 19.75 -7.14 10.24
CA GLN A 64 18.59 -7.12 11.14
C GLN A 64 17.99 -5.72 11.35
N ARG A 65 18.81 -4.66 11.35
CA ARG A 65 18.30 -3.28 11.43
C ARG A 65 17.50 -2.93 10.19
N HIS A 66 17.99 -3.26 9.00
CA HIS A 66 17.25 -3.02 7.76
C HIS A 66 15.95 -3.82 7.70
N LEU A 67 15.96 -5.10 8.08
CA LEU A 67 14.74 -5.90 8.15
C LEU A 67 13.71 -5.34 9.13
N ARG A 68 14.14 -4.85 10.30
CA ARG A 68 13.25 -4.15 11.24
C ARG A 68 12.68 -2.87 10.64
N SER A 69 13.48 -2.12 9.87
CA SER A 69 13.01 -0.91 9.18
C SER A 69 11.93 -1.26 8.16
N LEU A 70 12.17 -2.25 7.31
CA LEU A 70 11.21 -2.70 6.30
C LEU A 70 9.90 -3.18 6.92
N ARG A 71 9.98 -3.95 8.01
CA ARG A 71 8.79 -4.39 8.74
C ARG A 71 7.99 -3.22 9.30
N ARG A 72 8.65 -2.16 9.78
CA ARG A 72 7.96 -0.93 10.20
C ARG A 72 7.28 -0.25 9.03
N SER A 73 7.96 -0.09 7.89
CA SER A 73 7.39 0.50 6.68
C SER A 73 6.18 -0.30 6.17
N CYS A 74 6.25 -1.63 6.13
CA CYS A 74 5.09 -2.49 5.80
C CYS A 74 3.92 -2.27 6.75
N ASN A 75 4.17 -2.16 8.05
CA ASN A 75 3.11 -1.91 9.04
C ASN A 75 2.51 -0.51 8.88
N GLU A 76 3.31 0.50 8.55
CA GLU A 76 2.85 1.85 8.25
C GLU A 76 1.96 1.86 7.01
N LEU A 77 2.38 1.20 5.93
CA LEU A 77 1.56 1.04 4.72
C LEU A 77 0.24 0.33 5.01
N ARG A 78 0.25 -0.72 5.85
CA ARG A 78 -0.98 -1.37 6.29
C ARG A 78 -1.90 -0.41 7.05
N GLY A 79 -1.37 0.34 8.01
CA GLY A 79 -2.16 1.33 8.75
C GLY A 79 -2.72 2.44 7.86
N ARG A 80 -1.96 2.90 6.85
CA ARG A 80 -2.45 3.86 5.85
C ARG A 80 -3.58 3.26 5.01
N LEU A 81 -3.50 1.98 4.64
CA LEU A 81 -4.57 1.30 3.91
C LEU A 81 -5.86 1.20 4.74
N ASP A 82 -5.75 0.84 6.02
CA ASP A 82 -6.91 0.79 6.92
C ASP A 82 -7.54 2.18 7.10
N ALA A 83 -6.71 3.23 7.16
CA ALA A 83 -7.22 4.61 7.17
C ALA A 83 -7.94 5.00 5.87
N VAL A 84 -7.47 4.52 4.71
CA VAL A 84 -8.14 4.70 3.41
C VAL A 84 -9.50 4.00 3.41
N GLU A 85 -9.59 2.75 3.89
CA GLU A 85 -10.86 2.02 4.01
C GLU A 85 -11.88 2.82 4.83
N ILE A 86 -11.51 3.22 6.04
CA ILE A 86 -12.39 4.01 6.93
C ILE A 86 -12.80 5.33 6.27
N ARG A 87 -11.89 5.99 5.55
CA ARG A 87 -12.14 7.29 4.93
C ARG A 87 -13.17 7.21 3.81
N TYR A 88 -13.16 6.14 3.02
CA TYR A 88 -13.96 6.02 1.79
C TYR A 88 -15.16 5.06 1.92
N LEU A 89 -15.30 4.35 3.04
CA LEU A 89 -16.48 3.54 3.35
C LEU A 89 -17.76 4.39 3.23
N GLY A 90 -18.76 3.87 2.51
CA GLY A 90 -20.02 4.58 2.22
C GLY A 90 -19.91 5.82 1.34
N LYS A 91 -18.71 6.22 0.86
CA LYS A 91 -18.51 7.42 0.02
C LYS A 91 -18.27 7.11 -1.45
N ILE A 92 -17.82 5.90 -1.75
CA ILE A 92 -17.64 5.38 -3.10
C ILE A 92 -18.31 4.00 -3.19
N SER A 93 -18.43 3.47 -4.41
CA SER A 93 -19.02 2.14 -4.59
C SER A 93 -18.18 1.07 -3.89
N GLU A 94 -18.73 0.50 -2.81
CA GLU A 94 -18.05 -0.51 -1.99
C GLU A 94 -17.75 -1.78 -2.79
N ASP A 95 -18.76 -2.32 -3.47
CA ASP A 95 -18.65 -3.59 -4.19
C ASP A 95 -17.82 -3.49 -5.47
N ARG A 96 -17.79 -2.31 -6.11
CA ARG A 96 -17.14 -2.14 -7.42
C ARG A 96 -15.73 -1.60 -7.33
N ILE A 97 -15.45 -0.72 -6.35
CA ILE A 97 -14.20 0.03 -6.30
C ILE A 97 -13.45 -0.27 -5.01
N LEU A 98 -14.05 0.06 -3.86
CA LEU A 98 -13.35 0.01 -2.57
C LEU A 98 -12.90 -1.41 -2.21
N MET A 99 -13.83 -2.35 -2.08
CA MET A 99 -13.53 -3.71 -1.61
C MET A 99 -12.63 -4.49 -2.56
N PRO A 100 -12.82 -4.47 -3.90
CA PRO A 100 -11.89 -5.11 -4.82
C PRO A 100 -10.47 -4.56 -4.70
N THR A 101 -10.33 -3.23 -4.63
CA THR A 101 -9.02 -2.57 -4.52
C THR A 101 -8.34 -2.90 -3.19
N LEU A 102 -9.06 -2.77 -2.07
CA LEU A 102 -8.52 -3.11 -0.75
C LEU A 102 -8.11 -4.58 -0.65
N ARG A 103 -8.88 -5.51 -1.24
CA ARG A 103 -8.52 -6.93 -1.29
C ARG A 103 -7.22 -7.16 -2.07
N ALA A 104 -7.09 -6.57 -3.24
CA ALA A 104 -5.87 -6.67 -4.05
C ALA A 104 -4.66 -6.13 -3.27
N VAL A 105 -4.81 -4.95 -2.66
CA VAL A 105 -3.75 -4.31 -1.88
C VAL A 105 -3.37 -5.14 -0.64
N ARG A 106 -4.35 -5.67 0.09
CA ARG A 106 -4.11 -6.57 1.24
C ARG A 106 -3.36 -7.83 0.84
N ALA A 107 -3.67 -8.41 -0.32
CA ALA A 107 -2.96 -9.57 -0.83
C ALA A 107 -1.48 -9.28 -1.11
N VAL A 108 -1.17 -8.13 -1.71
CA VAL A 108 0.22 -7.69 -1.94
C VAL A 108 0.96 -7.49 -0.61
N LEU A 109 0.35 -6.81 0.37
CA LEU A 109 0.94 -6.66 1.70
C LEU A 109 1.22 -8.01 2.39
N GLN A 110 0.35 -8.99 2.18
CA GLN A 110 0.53 -10.33 2.74
C GLN A 110 1.69 -11.08 2.07
N GLN A 111 1.87 -10.92 0.75
CA GLN A 111 3.03 -11.45 0.04
C GLN A 111 4.33 -10.85 0.59
N TYR A 112 4.39 -9.53 0.73
CA TYR A 112 5.56 -8.84 1.32
C TYR A 112 5.85 -9.29 2.76
N ASP A 113 4.84 -9.44 3.61
CA ASP A 113 5.05 -9.94 4.99
C ASP A 113 5.58 -11.39 4.98
N THR A 114 5.13 -12.20 4.03
CA THR A 114 5.61 -13.59 3.86
C THR A 114 7.06 -13.62 3.38
N GLU A 115 7.40 -12.82 2.38
CA GLU A 115 8.76 -12.68 1.88
C GLU A 115 9.70 -12.16 2.96
N LEU A 116 9.33 -11.08 3.68
CA LEU A 116 10.14 -10.54 4.76
C LEU A 116 10.38 -11.56 5.88
N LYS A 117 9.41 -12.43 6.19
CA LYS A 117 9.62 -13.55 7.12
C LYS A 117 10.63 -14.54 6.57
N LEU A 118 10.49 -14.94 5.30
CA LEU A 118 11.42 -15.86 4.65
C LEU A 118 12.83 -15.29 4.62
N ILE A 119 12.99 -14.04 4.23
CA ILE A 119 14.28 -13.32 4.25
C ILE A 119 14.81 -13.24 5.67
N ASN A 120 13.99 -12.90 6.66
CA ASN A 120 14.47 -12.84 8.05
C ASN A 120 14.91 -14.21 8.57
N THR A 121 14.25 -15.28 8.14
CA THR A 121 14.69 -16.65 8.38
C THR A 121 15.98 -16.94 7.64
N GLU A 122 16.16 -16.51 6.40
CA GLU A 122 17.34 -16.81 5.57
C GLU A 122 18.50 -15.82 5.75
N ALA A 123 18.29 -14.70 6.44
CA ALA A 123 19.24 -13.61 6.61
C ALA A 123 20.51 -14.04 7.36
N TYR A 124 20.48 -15.13 8.11
CA TYR A 124 21.69 -15.73 8.68
C TYR A 124 22.65 -16.26 7.58
N LYS A 125 22.15 -16.57 6.38
CA LYS A 125 22.97 -17.02 5.23
C LYS A 125 23.62 -15.87 4.46
N LEU A 126 23.18 -14.62 4.71
CA LEU A 126 23.72 -13.41 4.09
C LEU A 126 24.83 -12.76 4.93
N VAL A 127 25.18 -13.36 6.06
CA VAL A 127 26.12 -12.83 7.04
C VAL A 127 27.29 -13.79 7.10
N GLU A 128 28.51 -13.28 6.93
CA GLU A 128 29.78 -14.05 6.88
C GLU A 128 29.92 -14.95 5.64
N GLN A 129 29.77 -14.38 4.43
CA GLN A 129 30.28 -14.98 3.19
C GLN A 129 31.63 -14.39 2.78
#